data_AF-A0A6N2ZUT6-F1
#
_entry.id   AF-A0A6N2ZUT6-F1
#
_cell.length_a   1.000
_cell.length_b   1.000
_cell.length_c   1.000
_cell.angle_alpha   90.00
_cell.angle_beta   90.00
_cell.angle_gamma   90.00
#
_symmetry.space_group_name_H-M   'P 1'
#
loop_
_entity.id
_entity.type
_entity.pdbx_description
1 polymer ?
#
loop_
_entity_poly.entity_id
_entity_poly.type
_entity_poly.pdbx_seq_one_letter_code
_entity_poly.pdbx_strand_id
1 'polypeptide(L)'
;MKIMKQIASRISIYSADAFGVCSALYELGGLCVMHDASGCNSTYNTHDEPRWYDFDSMVYISGLSEMEAIMGDDQKFIDDIVYTAKELSPNFIAMAGTPIPTMIGTDFKAIANIIEKETNIPTFGFDTTGMHSYVSGAYKAFEALAKRFLKRNDKESRGEKKESIDKESREVKNTIIKVNILGTTPLDFSINKSVEAMVDLLKENNFEVISTWAMGSSLEYIKNAGDADVNLVVSYSGMGAAKYMYENLNIPYVIGTPFGKEFANKVIEDLKEVKSTKENKISYSNRKIDKDAEITIVGESIMSESLAYAISKEKNKTVNVISSLETDEKLLLEGDKIAIFEDDIEKCLKNSKTIIADPLFRPICPLDSNFISLPHEAFSGRIYRDEIPNIINKSL
;
A
#
# COMPACT_ATOMS: atom_id res chain seq x y z
N MET A 1 34.93 -16.48 2.75
CA MET A 1 34.50 -15.78 3.97
C MET A 1 33.10 -15.22 3.68
N LYS A 2 32.04 -15.81 4.24
CA LYS A 2 30.68 -15.23 4.10
C LYS A 2 30.71 -13.92 4.88
N ILE A 3 30.72 -12.79 4.18
CA ILE A 3 30.55 -11.48 4.81
C ILE A 3 29.19 -11.51 5.49
N MET A 4 29.17 -11.30 6.79
CA MET A 4 27.95 -11.12 7.56
C MET A 4 27.27 -9.87 6.98
N LYS A 5 26.16 -10.05 6.25
CA LYS A 5 25.41 -8.93 5.67
C LYS A 5 25.01 -8.00 6.81
N GLN A 6 25.38 -6.72 6.73
CA GLN A 6 24.86 -5.75 7.70
C GLN A 6 23.46 -5.33 7.26
N ILE A 7 22.51 -5.32 8.22
CA ILE A 7 21.11 -4.99 7.94
C ILE A 7 20.99 -3.49 7.62
N ALA A 8 21.62 -2.64 8.45
CA ALA A 8 21.78 -1.21 8.22
C ALA A 8 23.05 -0.75 8.94
N SER A 9 23.86 0.06 8.26
CA SER A 9 25.11 0.60 8.79
C SER A 9 25.22 2.11 8.59
N ARG A 10 24.66 2.63 7.49
CA ARG A 10 24.80 4.03 7.07
C ARG A 10 23.46 4.69 6.75
N ILE A 11 22.47 3.93 6.31
CA ILE A 11 21.14 4.46 5.94
C ILE A 11 20.08 4.02 6.96
N SER A 12 18.94 4.70 6.95
CA SER A 12 17.77 4.32 7.76
C SER A 12 17.15 3.01 7.27
N ILE A 13 16.14 2.52 7.99
CA ILE A 13 15.25 1.45 7.55
C ILE A 13 13.85 2.02 7.31
N TYR A 14 13.08 1.33 6.48
CA TYR A 14 11.67 1.64 6.27
C TYR A 14 10.82 1.38 7.51
N SER A 15 9.67 2.05 7.62
CA SER A 15 8.63 1.76 8.60
C SER A 15 8.27 0.28 8.62
N ALA A 16 7.96 -0.24 9.81
CA ALA A 16 7.71 -1.65 10.05
C ALA A 16 6.34 -2.13 9.52
N ASP A 17 6.21 -3.43 9.28
CA ASP A 17 4.97 -4.09 8.86
C ASP A 17 3.79 -3.84 9.82
N ALA A 18 4.00 -3.87 11.14
CA ALA A 18 2.96 -3.55 12.13
C ALA A 18 2.38 -2.14 11.92
N PHE A 19 3.24 -1.18 11.53
CA PHE A 19 2.84 0.19 11.24
C PHE A 19 2.12 0.27 9.89
N GLY A 20 2.55 -0.53 8.91
CA GLY A 20 1.84 -0.70 7.64
C GLY A 20 0.41 -1.21 7.83
N VAL A 21 0.17 -2.16 8.75
CA VAL A 21 -1.18 -2.63 9.12
C VAL A 21 -2.00 -1.47 9.69
N CYS A 22 -1.47 -0.77 10.70
CA CYS A 22 -2.19 0.33 11.35
C CYS A 22 -2.51 1.45 10.35
N SER A 23 -1.54 1.81 9.51
CA SER A 23 -1.71 2.86 8.50
C SER A 23 -2.72 2.47 7.42
N ALA A 24 -2.75 1.21 6.99
CA ALA A 24 -3.74 0.73 6.03
C ALA A 24 -5.19 0.80 6.56
N LEU A 25 -5.36 0.63 7.88
CA LEU A 25 -6.66 0.50 8.54
C LEU A 25 -7.14 1.79 9.24
N TYR A 26 -6.29 2.82 9.28
CA TYR A 26 -6.41 4.01 10.13
C TYR A 26 -7.75 4.74 10.03
N GLU A 27 -8.25 4.98 8.81
CA GLU A 27 -9.46 5.79 8.56
C GLU A 27 -10.76 4.99 8.65
N LEU A 28 -10.67 3.66 8.84
CA LEU A 28 -11.82 2.76 8.69
C LEU A 28 -12.63 2.57 9.99
N GLY A 29 -12.26 3.28 11.06
CA GLY A 29 -12.93 3.23 12.36
C GLY A 29 -12.76 1.89 13.09
N GLY A 30 -11.66 1.18 12.83
CA GLY A 30 -11.29 -0.04 13.55
C GLY A 30 -10.40 0.23 14.75
N LEU A 31 -10.51 -0.63 15.77
CA LEU A 31 -9.59 -0.66 16.90
C LEU A 31 -8.33 -1.42 16.49
N CYS A 32 -7.24 -0.71 16.21
CA CYS A 32 -5.95 -1.29 15.85
C CYS A 32 -5.04 -1.33 17.07
N VAL A 33 -4.54 -2.52 17.43
CA VAL A 33 -3.72 -2.71 18.63
C VAL A 33 -2.38 -3.32 18.23
N MET A 34 -1.31 -2.56 18.43
CA MET A 34 0.05 -3.10 18.36
C MET A 34 0.35 -3.83 19.66
N HIS A 35 0.66 -5.11 19.58
CA HIS A 35 1.07 -5.87 20.76
C HIS A 35 2.58 -5.64 20.99
N ASP A 36 2.93 -4.79 21.94
CA ASP A 36 4.32 -4.44 22.26
C ASP A 36 4.42 -3.68 23.59
N ALA A 37 5.64 -3.43 24.04
CA ALA A 37 5.97 -2.46 25.08
C ALA A 37 5.62 -1.03 24.63
N SER A 38 5.36 -0.14 25.59
CA SER A 38 4.77 1.19 25.35
C SER A 38 5.48 2.10 24.32
N GLY A 39 6.77 1.89 24.03
CA GLY A 39 7.58 2.77 23.17
C GLY A 39 7.08 2.86 21.72
N CYS A 40 6.66 1.75 21.12
CA CYS A 40 6.31 1.68 19.69
C CYS A 40 5.10 2.55 19.32
N ASN A 41 4.20 2.79 20.27
CA ASN A 41 3.05 3.66 20.06
C ASN A 41 3.46 5.11 19.77
N SER A 42 4.47 5.60 20.49
CA SER A 42 4.95 6.96 20.31
C SER A 42 5.61 7.13 18.95
N THR A 43 6.47 6.17 18.54
CA THR A 43 7.13 6.19 17.24
C THR A 43 6.11 6.20 16.10
N TYR A 44 5.16 5.26 16.11
CA TYR A 44 4.15 5.18 15.06
C TYR A 44 3.32 6.45 14.96
N ASN A 45 2.64 6.84 16.04
CA ASN A 45 1.71 7.97 16.01
C ASN A 45 2.41 9.29 15.71
N THR A 46 3.61 9.53 16.27
CA THR A 46 4.26 10.84 16.15
C THR A 46 5.29 10.95 15.03
N HIS A 47 5.68 9.86 14.35
CA HIS A 47 6.66 9.92 13.27
C HIS A 47 6.12 9.30 11.98
N ASP A 48 5.62 8.06 12.06
CA ASP A 48 5.32 7.23 10.89
C ASP A 48 3.88 7.34 10.40
N GLU A 49 2.94 7.89 11.19
CA GLU A 49 1.58 8.14 10.75
C GLU A 49 1.38 9.64 10.46
N PRO A 50 1.38 10.05 9.17
CA PRO A 50 1.19 11.45 8.81
C PRO A 50 -0.15 12.02 9.25
N ARG A 51 -1.20 11.20 9.33
CA ARG A 51 -2.58 11.64 9.59
C ARG A 51 -2.89 11.89 11.06
N TRP A 52 -1.96 11.56 11.96
CA TRP A 52 -2.15 11.66 13.42
C TRP A 52 -2.70 13.00 13.92
N TYR A 53 -2.36 14.12 13.26
CA TYR A 53 -2.81 15.45 13.70
C TYR A 53 -4.15 15.88 13.13
N ASP A 54 -4.59 15.23 12.06
CA ASP A 54 -5.72 15.69 11.25
C ASP A 54 -6.90 14.71 11.28
N PHE A 55 -6.70 13.50 11.82
CA PHE A 55 -7.70 12.44 11.78
C PHE A 55 -7.69 11.60 13.08
N ASP A 56 -8.86 11.50 13.72
CA ASP A 56 -9.04 10.67 14.91
C ASP A 56 -9.06 9.18 14.53
N SER A 57 -8.22 8.38 15.18
CA SER A 57 -8.20 6.92 14.98
C SER A 57 -7.94 6.16 16.28
N MET A 58 -8.48 4.95 16.37
CA MET A 58 -8.35 4.06 17.53
C MET A 58 -7.12 3.17 17.39
N VAL A 59 -5.93 3.78 17.45
CA VAL A 59 -4.66 3.04 17.46
C VAL A 59 -4.09 3.00 18.88
N TYR A 60 -3.93 1.80 19.41
CA TYR A 60 -3.46 1.55 20.77
C TYR A 60 -2.29 0.57 20.79
N ILE A 61 -1.69 0.45 21.97
CA ILE A 61 -0.63 -0.48 22.27
C ILE A 61 -0.99 -1.29 23.50
N SER A 62 -0.61 -2.57 23.54
CA SER A 62 -0.92 -3.43 24.69
C SER A 62 -0.16 -3.06 25.97
N GLY A 63 0.99 -2.38 25.85
CA GLY A 63 1.84 -2.06 27.00
C GLY A 63 2.43 -3.30 27.66
N LEU A 64 2.93 -4.24 26.83
CA LEU A 64 3.50 -5.51 27.29
C LEU A 64 4.70 -5.27 28.21
N SER A 65 4.66 -5.86 29.38
CA SER A 65 5.68 -5.76 30.43
C SER A 65 6.70 -6.89 30.35
N GLU A 66 7.85 -6.71 31.00
CA GLU A 66 8.89 -7.75 31.10
C GLU A 66 8.35 -9.05 31.72
N MET A 67 7.51 -8.95 32.75
CA MET A 67 6.93 -10.14 33.38
C MET A 67 5.99 -10.90 32.46
N GLU A 68 5.19 -10.18 31.65
CA GLU A 68 4.32 -10.78 30.64
C GLU A 68 5.13 -11.42 29.51
N ALA A 69 6.26 -10.82 29.12
CA ALA A 69 7.18 -11.42 28.15
C ALA A 69 7.79 -12.75 28.66
N ILE A 70 8.05 -12.87 29.97
CA ILE A 70 8.68 -14.06 30.56
C ILE A 70 7.65 -15.14 30.88
N MET A 71 6.54 -14.76 31.51
CA MET A 71 5.56 -15.71 32.06
C MET A 71 4.40 -16.00 31.10
N GLY A 72 4.16 -15.12 30.13
CA GLY A 72 2.96 -15.12 29.29
C GLY A 72 1.72 -14.64 30.05
N ASP A 73 0.91 -13.79 29.41
CA ASP A 73 -0.42 -13.41 29.90
C ASP A 73 -1.31 -12.92 28.74
N ASP A 74 -1.64 -13.83 27.83
CA ASP A 74 -2.53 -13.51 26.70
C ASP A 74 -3.94 -13.10 27.17
N GLN A 75 -4.37 -13.56 28.35
CA GLN A 75 -5.70 -13.26 28.87
C GLN A 75 -5.84 -11.78 29.20
N LYS A 76 -4.85 -11.17 29.85
CA LYS A 76 -4.86 -9.72 30.08
C LYS A 76 -4.98 -8.94 28.77
N PHE A 77 -4.23 -9.34 27.75
CA PHE A 77 -4.28 -8.69 26.44
C PHE A 77 -5.67 -8.80 25.79
N ILE A 78 -6.31 -9.97 25.87
CA ILE A 78 -7.69 -10.18 25.42
C ILE A 78 -8.65 -9.29 26.20
N ASP A 79 -8.57 -9.30 27.52
CA ASP A 79 -9.48 -8.56 28.41
C ASP A 79 -9.42 -7.05 28.16
N ASP A 80 -8.22 -6.49 28.00
CA ASP A 80 -7.99 -5.07 27.70
C ASP A 80 -8.63 -4.68 26.35
N ILE A 81 -8.50 -5.52 25.32
CA ILE A 81 -9.13 -5.30 24.01
C ILE A 81 -10.65 -5.39 24.14
N VAL A 82 -11.17 -6.43 24.79
CA VAL A 82 -12.62 -6.63 24.96
C VAL A 82 -13.24 -5.48 25.74
N TYR A 83 -12.58 -5.01 26.79
CA TYR A 83 -12.99 -3.83 27.55
C TYR A 83 -13.05 -2.59 26.65
N THR A 84 -11.95 -2.29 25.94
CA THR A 84 -11.85 -1.12 25.06
C THR A 84 -12.88 -1.18 23.92
N ALA A 85 -13.09 -2.35 23.33
CA ALA A 85 -14.06 -2.56 22.27
C ALA A 85 -15.51 -2.32 22.73
N LYS A 86 -15.84 -2.66 23.99
CA LYS A 86 -17.17 -2.37 24.57
C LYS A 86 -17.39 -0.88 24.78
N GLU A 87 -16.36 -0.15 25.21
CA GLU A 87 -16.45 1.30 25.43
C GLU A 87 -16.51 2.08 24.11
N LEU A 88 -15.72 1.70 23.11
CA LEU A 88 -15.55 2.48 21.87
C LEU A 88 -16.39 1.98 20.69
N SER A 89 -16.91 0.74 20.75
CA SER A 89 -17.73 0.13 19.69
C SER A 89 -17.14 0.26 18.27
N PRO A 90 -15.91 -0.24 18.03
CA PRO A 90 -15.23 -0.11 16.73
C PRO A 90 -15.91 -0.95 15.64
N ASN A 91 -15.69 -0.57 14.37
CA ASN A 91 -16.23 -1.31 13.22
C ASN A 91 -15.60 -2.69 13.04
N PHE A 92 -14.34 -2.84 13.45
CA PHE A 92 -13.57 -4.08 13.50
C PHE A 92 -12.42 -3.93 14.50
N ILE A 93 -11.78 -5.04 14.86
CA ILE A 93 -10.59 -5.06 15.71
C ILE A 93 -9.44 -5.65 14.89
N ALA A 94 -8.24 -5.08 14.99
CA ALA A 94 -7.05 -5.56 14.32
C ALA A 94 -5.89 -5.59 15.29
N MET A 95 -5.18 -6.71 15.38
CA MET A 95 -3.98 -6.84 16.20
C MET A 95 -2.77 -7.06 15.32
N ALA A 96 -1.71 -6.31 15.57
CA ALA A 96 -0.44 -6.43 14.88
C ALA A 96 0.66 -6.83 15.86
N GLY A 97 1.39 -7.91 15.53
CA GLY A 97 2.58 -8.34 16.26
C GLY A 97 3.80 -7.47 15.97
N THR A 98 4.69 -7.44 16.94
CA THR A 98 5.99 -6.76 16.90
C THR A 98 7.09 -7.78 17.29
N PRO A 99 8.37 -7.39 17.44
CA PRO A 99 9.43 -8.36 17.72
C PRO A 99 9.22 -9.14 19.02
N ILE A 100 8.68 -8.53 20.09
CA ILE A 100 8.51 -9.21 21.38
C ILE A 100 7.47 -10.35 21.29
N PRO A 101 6.22 -10.11 20.84
CA PRO A 101 5.23 -11.18 20.62
C PRO A 101 5.71 -12.30 19.70
N THR A 102 6.51 -11.95 18.70
CA THR A 102 7.08 -12.93 17.76
C THR A 102 8.04 -13.89 18.49
N MET A 103 8.86 -13.37 19.39
CA MET A 103 9.84 -14.17 20.14
C MET A 103 9.18 -15.08 21.18
N ILE A 104 8.09 -14.64 21.80
CA ILE A 104 7.34 -15.43 22.80
C ILE A 104 6.30 -16.36 22.14
N GLY A 105 6.06 -16.22 20.82
CA GLY A 105 5.19 -17.10 20.05
C GLY A 105 3.70 -16.82 20.21
N THR A 106 3.31 -15.55 20.36
CA THR A 106 1.90 -15.15 20.50
C THR A 106 1.07 -15.58 19.27
N ASP A 107 -0.01 -16.33 19.50
CA ASP A 107 -0.93 -16.76 18.43
C ASP A 107 -2.04 -15.72 18.19
N PHE A 108 -1.73 -14.73 17.36
CA PHE A 108 -2.68 -13.68 17.00
C PHE A 108 -3.97 -14.21 16.36
N LYS A 109 -3.92 -15.33 15.63
CA LYS A 109 -5.10 -15.90 14.97
C LYS A 109 -6.04 -16.53 16.00
N ALA A 110 -5.48 -17.26 16.98
CA ALA A 110 -6.27 -17.82 18.07
C ALA A 110 -6.88 -16.70 18.93
N ILE A 111 -6.09 -15.69 19.31
CA ILE A 111 -6.56 -14.53 20.09
C ILE A 111 -7.68 -13.80 19.35
N ALA A 112 -7.53 -13.56 18.04
CA ALA A 112 -8.57 -12.91 17.23
C ALA A 112 -9.89 -13.68 17.25
N ASN A 113 -9.84 -15.02 17.17
CA ASN A 113 -11.03 -15.85 17.24
C ASN A 113 -11.71 -15.82 18.62
N ILE A 114 -10.96 -15.65 19.70
CA ILE A 114 -11.51 -15.51 21.06
C ILE A 114 -12.22 -14.15 21.19
N ILE A 115 -11.51 -13.06 20.86
CA ILE A 115 -12.04 -11.69 20.94
C ILE A 115 -13.29 -11.53 20.07
N GLU A 116 -13.29 -12.06 18.84
CA GLU A 116 -14.47 -11.98 17.95
C GLU A 116 -15.69 -12.69 18.55
N LYS A 117 -15.50 -13.85 19.19
CA LYS A 117 -16.60 -14.59 19.84
C LYS A 117 -17.16 -13.83 21.05
N GLU A 118 -16.31 -13.14 21.81
CA GLU A 118 -16.73 -12.42 23.00
C GLU A 118 -17.37 -11.06 22.69
N THR A 119 -16.90 -10.37 21.65
CA THR A 119 -17.35 -9.02 21.29
C THR A 119 -18.41 -9.03 20.19
N ASN A 120 -18.49 -10.08 19.38
CA ASN A 120 -19.21 -10.13 18.10
C ASN A 120 -18.74 -9.09 17.06
N ILE A 121 -17.54 -8.53 17.24
CA ILE A 121 -16.92 -7.57 16.32
C ILE A 121 -15.92 -8.31 15.41
N PRO A 122 -15.95 -8.11 14.08
CA PRO A 122 -14.98 -8.71 13.17
C PRO A 122 -13.54 -8.44 13.65
N THR A 123 -12.75 -9.50 13.86
CA THR A 123 -11.41 -9.36 14.43
C THR A 123 -10.34 -9.97 13.54
N PHE A 124 -9.23 -9.26 13.37
CA PHE A 124 -8.08 -9.67 12.58
C PHE A 124 -6.86 -9.85 13.49
N GLY A 125 -6.19 -10.99 13.37
CA GLY A 125 -4.90 -11.24 14.00
C GLY A 125 -3.80 -11.33 12.94
N PHE A 126 -2.97 -10.29 12.82
CA PHE A 126 -1.87 -10.24 11.87
C PHE A 126 -0.59 -10.75 12.51
N ASP A 127 0.05 -11.72 11.84
CA ASP A 127 1.36 -12.27 12.20
C ASP A 127 2.50 -11.37 11.68
N THR A 128 2.40 -10.07 11.96
CA THR A 128 3.51 -9.12 11.74
C THR A 128 4.58 -9.31 12.80
N THR A 129 5.83 -8.99 12.45
CA THR A 129 6.99 -9.26 13.31
C THR A 129 7.79 -8.02 13.65
N GLY A 130 7.52 -6.88 13.01
CA GLY A 130 8.36 -5.69 13.06
C GLY A 130 9.65 -5.82 12.25
N MET A 131 9.87 -6.94 11.54
CA MET A 131 11.09 -7.20 10.77
C MET A 131 10.88 -7.15 9.25
N HIS A 132 9.64 -6.96 8.81
CA HIS A 132 9.28 -6.69 7.42
C HIS A 132 8.94 -5.21 7.27
N SER A 133 8.98 -4.69 6.05
CA SER A 133 8.59 -3.30 5.80
C SER A 133 7.06 -3.13 5.81
N TYR A 134 6.63 -1.87 5.89
CA TYR A 134 5.22 -1.47 5.90
C TYR A 134 4.42 -2.05 4.72
N VAL A 135 5.04 -2.27 3.55
CA VAL A 135 4.32 -2.79 2.37
C VAL A 135 3.76 -4.18 2.63
N SER A 136 4.50 -5.02 3.37
CA SER A 136 4.08 -6.37 3.75
C SER A 136 2.87 -6.33 4.68
N GLY A 137 2.91 -5.45 5.69
CA GLY A 137 1.81 -5.26 6.62
C GLY A 137 0.55 -4.70 5.95
N ALA A 138 0.70 -3.63 5.16
CA ALA A 138 -0.40 -3.03 4.42
C ALA A 138 -1.02 -4.00 3.41
N TYR A 139 -0.19 -4.79 2.72
CA TYR A 139 -0.64 -5.87 1.82
C TYR A 139 -1.53 -6.87 2.57
N LYS A 140 -1.06 -7.40 3.72
CA LYS A 140 -1.83 -8.34 4.54
C LYS A 140 -3.14 -7.73 5.04
N ALA A 141 -3.11 -6.47 5.47
CA ALA A 141 -4.28 -5.75 5.97
C ALA A 141 -5.36 -5.59 4.88
N PHE A 142 -4.97 -5.12 3.69
CA PHE A 142 -5.90 -4.99 2.57
C PHE A 142 -6.44 -6.35 2.09
N GLU A 143 -5.60 -7.38 2.04
CA GLU A 143 -6.06 -8.73 1.69
C GLU A 143 -7.09 -9.26 2.71
N ALA A 144 -6.85 -9.07 4.02
CA ALA A 144 -7.74 -9.50 5.08
C ALA A 144 -9.08 -8.75 5.07
N LEU A 145 -9.04 -7.43 4.86
CA LEU A 145 -10.25 -6.61 4.68
C LEU A 145 -11.07 -7.09 3.50
N ALA A 146 -10.42 -7.30 2.35
CA ALA A 146 -11.07 -7.78 1.14
C ALA A 146 -11.76 -9.14 1.40
N LYS A 147 -11.03 -10.11 1.98
CA LYS A 147 -11.56 -11.44 2.35
C LYS A 147 -12.75 -11.39 3.29
N ARG A 148 -12.74 -10.46 4.25
CA ARG A 148 -13.77 -10.40 5.30
C ARG A 148 -15.03 -9.67 4.86
N PHE A 149 -14.88 -8.54 4.18
CA PHE A 149 -15.98 -7.64 3.88
C PHE A 149 -16.51 -7.77 2.46
N LEU A 150 -15.68 -8.18 1.50
CA LEU A 150 -16.12 -8.39 0.14
C LEU A 150 -16.55 -9.84 -0.03
N LYS A 151 -17.85 -10.05 -0.14
CA LYS A 151 -18.39 -11.36 -0.46
C LYS A 151 -18.75 -11.40 -1.93
N ARG A 152 -18.59 -12.59 -2.52
CA ARG A 152 -19.25 -12.91 -3.78
C ARG A 152 -20.75 -12.85 -3.51
N ASN A 153 -21.39 -11.78 -3.96
CA ASN A 153 -22.84 -11.81 -4.10
C ASN A 153 -23.10 -12.86 -5.17
N ASP A 154 -23.62 -14.03 -4.78
CA ASP A 154 -24.13 -15.05 -5.70
C ASP A 154 -25.24 -14.41 -6.53
N LYS A 155 -24.80 -13.84 -7.64
CA LYS A 155 -25.61 -13.04 -8.54
C LYS A 155 -26.22 -13.94 -9.62
N GLU A 156 -26.93 -14.98 -9.20
CA GLU A 156 -28.26 -15.28 -9.77
C GLU A 156 -29.21 -14.06 -9.60
N SER A 157 -28.86 -13.12 -8.72
CA SER A 157 -29.44 -11.78 -8.60
C SER A 157 -28.85 -10.69 -9.53
N ARG A 158 -27.97 -11.02 -10.49
CA ARG A 158 -27.70 -10.17 -11.68
C ARG A 158 -28.57 -10.55 -12.89
N GLY A 159 -29.50 -11.50 -12.73
CA GLY A 159 -30.61 -11.73 -13.67
C GLY A 159 -31.80 -10.83 -13.35
N GLU A 160 -32.25 -10.08 -14.36
CA GLU A 160 -33.65 -9.64 -14.49
C GLU A 160 -34.24 -8.68 -13.44
N LYS A 161 -33.65 -7.49 -13.26
CA LYS A 161 -34.46 -6.28 -12.97
C LYS A 161 -33.93 -5.06 -13.70
N LYS A 162 -34.15 -5.01 -15.02
CA LYS A 162 -34.36 -3.80 -15.83
C LYS A 162 -34.72 -4.16 -17.28
N GLU A 163 -35.74 -5.00 -17.47
CA GLU A 163 -36.49 -5.05 -18.73
C GLU A 163 -37.93 -4.61 -18.49
N SER A 164 -38.11 -3.31 -18.38
CA SER A 164 -39.30 -2.57 -18.80
C SER A 164 -39.13 -1.14 -18.29
N ILE A 165 -38.92 -0.24 -19.23
CA ILE A 165 -39.23 1.20 -19.26
C ILE A 165 -38.20 1.84 -20.23
N ASP A 166 -38.73 2.10 -21.41
CA ASP A 166 -38.33 3.08 -22.43
C ASP A 166 -37.06 2.82 -23.27
N LYS A 167 -37.30 2.18 -24.42
CA LYS A 167 -36.36 1.98 -25.53
C LYS A 167 -36.04 3.25 -26.34
N GLU A 168 -36.40 4.45 -25.88
CA GLU A 168 -36.24 5.70 -26.66
C GLU A 168 -35.21 6.71 -26.10
N SER A 169 -34.43 6.35 -25.06
CA SER A 169 -33.34 7.20 -24.55
C SER A 169 -31.94 6.55 -24.66
N ARG A 170 -31.78 5.64 -25.62
CA ARG A 170 -30.57 4.80 -25.82
C ARG A 170 -29.51 5.37 -26.78
N GLU A 171 -29.52 6.67 -27.03
CA GLU A 171 -28.41 7.35 -27.70
C GLU A 171 -27.85 8.41 -26.75
N VAL A 172 -26.58 8.25 -26.38
CA VAL A 172 -25.75 9.16 -25.54
C VAL A 172 -25.96 9.10 -24.01
N LYS A 173 -25.74 7.93 -23.40
CA LYS A 173 -25.18 7.90 -22.03
C LYS A 173 -23.77 7.34 -22.10
N ASN A 174 -22.76 8.22 -21.97
CA ASN A 174 -21.39 7.82 -21.68
C ASN A 174 -21.43 6.84 -20.50
N THR A 175 -21.11 5.57 -20.72
CA THR A 175 -21.14 4.54 -19.69
C THR A 175 -20.00 4.81 -18.70
N ILE A 176 -20.30 5.54 -17.63
CA ILE A 176 -19.38 5.80 -16.52
C ILE A 176 -18.81 4.45 -16.04
N ILE A 177 -17.48 4.36 -15.92
CA ILE A 177 -16.78 3.15 -15.47
C ILE A 177 -16.55 3.24 -13.97
N LYS A 178 -16.96 2.22 -13.21
CA LYS A 178 -16.72 2.18 -11.77
C LYS A 178 -15.33 1.65 -11.46
N VAL A 179 -14.56 2.37 -10.65
CA VAL A 179 -13.17 2.02 -10.34
C VAL A 179 -12.87 2.12 -8.85
N ASN A 180 -12.04 1.22 -8.32
CA ASN A 180 -11.39 1.41 -7.02
C ASN A 180 -9.93 1.82 -7.21
N ILE A 181 -9.38 2.59 -6.27
CA ILE A 181 -7.95 2.86 -6.17
C ILE A 181 -7.39 2.09 -4.98
N LEU A 182 -6.43 1.20 -5.23
CA LEU A 182 -5.85 0.29 -4.25
C LEU A 182 -4.38 0.66 -3.97
N GLY A 183 -4.00 0.72 -2.69
CA GLY A 183 -2.62 1.04 -2.28
C GLY A 183 -2.36 2.51 -1.99
N THR A 184 -3.36 3.29 -1.60
CA THR A 184 -3.21 4.73 -1.33
C THR A 184 -2.84 5.01 0.13
N THR A 185 -1.75 4.42 0.63
CA THR A 185 -1.28 4.67 2.00
C THR A 185 -0.58 6.03 2.11
N PRO A 186 -0.64 6.73 3.25
CA PRO A 186 0.11 7.98 3.44
C PRO A 186 1.63 7.73 3.48
N LEU A 187 2.06 6.49 3.73
CA LEU A 187 3.45 6.07 3.67
C LEU A 187 4.00 6.11 2.24
N ASP A 188 3.16 5.79 1.25
CA ASP A 188 3.48 5.89 -0.18
C ASP A 188 3.28 7.31 -0.73
N PHE A 189 2.16 7.95 -0.39
CA PHE A 189 1.68 9.17 -1.09
C PHE A 189 1.78 10.47 -0.27
N SER A 190 2.19 10.40 1.00
CA SER A 190 2.16 11.52 1.94
C SER A 190 0.77 12.21 2.01
N ILE A 191 0.68 13.36 2.69
CA ILE A 191 -0.51 14.21 2.73
C ILE A 191 -0.26 15.44 1.85
N ASN A 192 -0.11 15.23 0.54
CA ASN A 192 0.24 16.26 -0.44
C ASN A 192 -0.75 16.36 -1.63
N LYS A 193 -1.99 15.91 -1.42
CA LYS A 193 -3.08 15.87 -2.40
C LYS A 193 -2.89 14.89 -3.57
N SER A 194 -1.97 13.93 -3.47
CA SER A 194 -1.73 12.96 -4.55
C SER A 194 -2.95 12.05 -4.79
N VAL A 195 -3.64 11.63 -3.73
CA VAL A 195 -4.84 10.78 -3.86
C VAL A 195 -5.98 11.54 -4.53
N GLU A 196 -6.21 12.79 -4.13
CA GLU A 196 -7.20 13.68 -4.72
C GLU A 196 -6.91 13.92 -6.19
N ALA A 197 -5.64 14.15 -6.56
CA ALA A 197 -5.24 14.28 -7.95
C ALA A 197 -5.53 13.01 -8.78
N MET A 198 -5.36 11.81 -8.19
CA MET A 198 -5.73 10.55 -8.87
C MET A 198 -7.25 10.42 -9.03
N VAL A 199 -8.02 10.81 -8.03
CA VAL A 199 -9.49 10.82 -8.08
C VAL A 199 -10.00 11.80 -9.15
N ASP A 200 -9.42 12.99 -9.21
CA ASP A 200 -9.78 14.01 -10.20
C ASP A 200 -9.43 13.56 -11.63
N LEU A 201 -8.22 13.02 -11.84
CA LEU A 201 -7.82 12.41 -13.12
C LEU A 201 -8.83 11.36 -13.60
N LEU A 202 -9.28 10.47 -12.71
CA LEU A 202 -10.25 9.43 -13.04
C LEU A 202 -11.62 10.03 -13.39
N LYS A 203 -12.11 10.99 -12.61
CA LYS A 203 -13.39 11.67 -12.87
C LYS A 203 -13.39 12.41 -14.21
N GLU A 204 -12.32 13.13 -14.54
CA GLU A 204 -12.14 13.81 -15.82
C GLU A 204 -12.19 12.85 -17.03
N ASN A 205 -11.87 11.56 -16.80
CA ASN A 205 -11.84 10.52 -17.81
C ASN A 205 -13.07 9.60 -17.82
N ASN A 206 -14.20 10.05 -17.24
CA ASN A 206 -15.48 9.33 -17.14
C ASN A 206 -15.45 8.07 -16.25
N PHE A 207 -14.66 8.10 -15.18
CA PHE A 207 -14.72 7.08 -14.13
C PHE A 207 -15.45 7.59 -12.88
N GLU A 208 -16.15 6.68 -12.20
CA GLU A 208 -16.70 6.87 -10.86
C GLU A 208 -15.83 6.10 -9.87
N VAL A 209 -15.15 6.81 -8.98
CA VAL A 209 -14.35 6.19 -7.92
C VAL A 209 -15.28 5.68 -6.83
N ILE A 210 -15.35 4.36 -6.65
CA ILE A 210 -16.17 3.69 -5.63
C ILE A 210 -15.48 3.70 -4.27
N SER A 211 -14.17 3.43 -4.24
CA SER A 211 -13.39 3.43 -3.02
C SER A 211 -11.91 3.69 -3.27
N THR A 212 -11.24 4.25 -2.27
CA THR A 212 -9.80 4.47 -2.16
C THR A 212 -9.29 3.76 -0.91
N TRP A 213 -8.32 2.86 -1.05
CA TRP A 213 -7.92 1.98 0.06
C TRP A 213 -6.78 2.61 0.88
N ALA A 214 -7.02 2.79 2.19
CA ALA A 214 -6.27 3.56 3.20
C ALA A 214 -6.64 5.04 3.35
N MET A 215 -6.50 5.87 2.31
CA MET A 215 -6.82 7.31 2.41
C MET A 215 -8.09 7.69 1.64
N GLY A 216 -9.00 8.40 2.29
CA GLY A 216 -10.14 9.09 1.66
C GLY A 216 -11.44 8.28 1.56
N SER A 217 -11.51 7.08 2.14
CA SER A 217 -12.74 6.26 2.16
C SER A 217 -13.04 5.69 3.53
N SER A 218 -14.32 5.66 3.90
CA SER A 218 -14.80 4.94 5.07
C SER A 218 -14.95 3.44 4.76
N LEU A 219 -15.12 2.63 5.81
CA LEU A 219 -15.36 1.19 5.67
C LEU A 219 -16.61 0.87 4.83
N GLU A 220 -17.62 1.73 4.84
CA GLU A 220 -18.84 1.52 4.03
C GLU A 220 -18.57 1.62 2.53
N TYR A 221 -17.71 2.55 2.10
CA TYR A 221 -17.25 2.60 0.71
C TYR A 221 -16.42 1.36 0.34
N ILE A 222 -15.55 0.92 1.26
CA ILE A 222 -14.76 -0.31 1.06
C ILE A 222 -15.66 -1.54 0.91
N LYS A 223 -16.72 -1.68 1.71
CA LYS A 223 -17.70 -2.79 1.56
C LYS A 223 -18.37 -2.80 0.18
N ASN A 224 -18.52 -1.63 -0.45
CA ASN A 224 -19.08 -1.48 -1.79
C ASN A 224 -18.05 -1.66 -2.92
N ALA A 225 -16.76 -1.84 -2.61
CA ALA A 225 -15.70 -1.99 -3.60
C ALA A 225 -15.92 -3.18 -4.56
N GLY A 226 -16.70 -4.19 -4.14
CA GLY A 226 -17.09 -5.33 -4.98
C GLY A 226 -18.02 -4.99 -6.16
N ASP A 227 -18.55 -3.77 -6.24
CA ASP A 227 -19.38 -3.30 -7.36
C ASP A 227 -18.59 -2.54 -8.44
N ALA A 228 -17.26 -2.42 -8.30
CA ALA A 228 -16.41 -1.81 -9.32
C ALA A 228 -16.30 -2.68 -10.58
N ASP A 229 -16.06 -2.02 -11.72
CA ASP A 229 -15.84 -2.68 -13.00
C ASP A 229 -14.37 -3.11 -13.19
N VAL A 230 -13.45 -2.36 -12.57
CA VAL A 230 -11.99 -2.49 -12.65
C VAL A 230 -11.33 -1.87 -11.40
N ASN A 231 -10.12 -2.31 -11.05
CA ASN A 231 -9.30 -1.70 -9.99
C ASN A 231 -8.05 -1.04 -10.57
N LEU A 232 -7.64 0.09 -10.01
CA LEU A 232 -6.34 0.71 -10.23
C LEU A 232 -5.44 0.41 -9.02
N VAL A 233 -4.30 -0.24 -9.22
CA VAL A 233 -3.32 -0.54 -8.17
C VAL A 233 -2.14 0.41 -8.30
N VAL A 234 -1.91 1.23 -7.28
CA VAL A 234 -0.96 2.35 -7.33
C VAL A 234 0.29 2.16 -6.46
N SER A 235 0.32 1.15 -5.59
CA SER A 235 1.52 0.69 -4.86
C SER A 235 1.41 -0.81 -4.56
N TYR A 236 2.51 -1.48 -4.23
CA TYR A 236 2.54 -2.94 -4.00
C TYR A 236 1.60 -3.37 -2.88
N SER A 237 1.41 -2.53 -1.86
CA SER A 237 0.45 -2.79 -0.78
C SER A 237 -0.95 -3.12 -1.34
N GLY A 238 -1.40 -2.41 -2.37
CA GLY A 238 -2.72 -2.61 -2.99
C GLY A 238 -2.91 -3.97 -3.68
N MET A 239 -1.82 -4.70 -3.97
CA MET A 239 -1.88 -6.00 -4.64
C MET A 239 -2.63 -7.05 -3.82
N GLY A 240 -2.61 -6.96 -2.48
CA GLY A 240 -3.31 -7.91 -1.60
C GLY A 240 -4.82 -7.94 -1.86
N ALA A 241 -5.45 -6.76 -1.87
CA ALA A 241 -6.87 -6.64 -2.21
C ALA A 241 -7.14 -6.94 -3.70
N ALA A 242 -6.26 -6.47 -4.60
CA ALA A 242 -6.45 -6.64 -6.05
C ALA A 242 -6.50 -8.12 -6.46
N LYS A 243 -5.56 -8.94 -5.97
CA LYS A 243 -5.52 -10.38 -6.22
C LYS A 243 -6.79 -11.06 -5.71
N TYR A 244 -7.21 -10.76 -4.48
CA TYR A 244 -8.45 -11.31 -3.92
C TYR A 244 -9.68 -10.95 -4.78
N MET A 245 -9.85 -9.69 -5.14
CA MET A 245 -10.98 -9.20 -5.95
C MET A 245 -10.99 -9.84 -7.35
N TYR A 246 -9.82 -10.04 -7.96
CA TYR A 246 -9.74 -10.73 -9.24
C TYR A 246 -10.14 -12.20 -9.12
N GLU A 247 -9.53 -12.94 -8.20
CA GLU A 247 -9.74 -14.39 -8.03
C GLU A 247 -11.15 -14.75 -7.56
N ASN A 248 -11.76 -13.91 -6.71
CA ASN A 248 -13.03 -14.24 -6.04
C ASN A 248 -14.24 -13.46 -6.56
N LEU A 249 -14.03 -12.26 -7.11
CA LEU A 249 -15.10 -11.38 -7.59
C LEU A 249 -15.03 -11.11 -9.11
N ASN A 250 -13.99 -11.61 -9.79
CA ASN A 250 -13.75 -11.38 -11.21
C ASN A 250 -13.67 -9.89 -11.58
N ILE A 251 -13.09 -9.08 -10.69
CA ILE A 251 -12.81 -7.66 -10.92
C ILE A 251 -11.35 -7.54 -11.36
N PRO A 252 -11.07 -7.23 -12.63
CA PRO A 252 -9.71 -7.12 -13.13
C PRO A 252 -9.03 -5.86 -12.61
N TYR A 253 -7.71 -5.80 -12.73
CA TYR A 253 -6.92 -4.66 -12.26
C TYR A 253 -5.85 -4.21 -13.24
N VAL A 254 -5.54 -2.91 -13.17
CA VAL A 254 -4.42 -2.27 -13.84
C VAL A 254 -3.40 -1.84 -12.79
N ILE A 255 -2.13 -2.15 -13.04
CA ILE A 255 -1.00 -1.77 -12.20
C ILE A 255 -0.28 -0.57 -12.82
N GLY A 256 -0.20 0.53 -12.06
CA GLY A 256 0.54 1.71 -12.44
C GLY A 256 0.08 2.96 -11.68
N THR A 257 1.02 3.68 -11.08
CA THR A 257 0.78 4.99 -10.48
C THR A 257 0.79 6.04 -11.59
N PRO A 258 -0.24 6.88 -11.77
CA PRO A 258 -0.34 7.80 -12.91
C PRO A 258 0.56 9.04 -12.78
N PHE A 259 1.87 8.84 -12.64
CA PHE A 259 2.91 9.86 -12.63
C PHE A 259 3.20 10.34 -14.05
N GLY A 260 3.49 11.63 -14.26
CA GLY A 260 3.66 12.13 -15.63
C GLY A 260 2.32 12.30 -16.35
N LYS A 261 2.28 13.12 -17.40
CA LYS A 261 1.08 13.23 -18.26
C LYS A 261 0.96 12.03 -19.19
N GLU A 262 2.07 11.62 -19.80
CA GLU A 262 2.06 10.55 -20.80
C GLU A 262 1.68 9.21 -20.18
N PHE A 263 2.20 8.90 -18.99
CA PHE A 263 1.87 7.65 -18.31
C PHE A 263 0.48 7.69 -17.65
N ALA A 264 0.04 8.84 -17.12
CA ALA A 264 -1.35 8.99 -16.66
C ALA A 264 -2.36 8.68 -17.77
N ASN A 265 -2.17 9.22 -18.98
CA ASN A 265 -3.02 8.91 -20.14
C ASN A 265 -3.01 7.41 -20.47
N LYS A 266 -1.83 6.79 -20.46
CA LYS A 266 -1.71 5.36 -20.70
C LYS A 266 -2.44 4.51 -19.65
N VAL A 267 -2.32 4.84 -18.37
CA VAL A 267 -3.04 4.14 -17.29
C VAL A 267 -4.57 4.22 -17.52
N ILE A 268 -5.06 5.39 -17.93
CA ILE A 268 -6.48 5.58 -18.27
C ILE A 268 -6.92 4.72 -19.46
N GLU A 269 -6.11 4.64 -20.52
CA GLU A 269 -6.38 3.77 -21.68
C GLU A 269 -6.41 2.29 -21.26
N ASP A 270 -5.43 1.87 -20.49
CA ASP A 270 -5.33 0.50 -19.98
C ASP A 270 -6.54 0.16 -19.09
N LEU A 271 -7.04 1.08 -18.25
CA LEU A 271 -8.25 0.87 -17.44
C LEU A 271 -9.50 0.64 -18.30
N LYS A 272 -9.65 1.40 -19.40
CA LYS A 272 -10.77 1.24 -20.35
C LYS A 272 -10.68 -0.10 -21.10
N GLU A 273 -9.47 -0.50 -21.48
CA GLU A 273 -9.19 -1.77 -22.15
C GLU A 273 -9.48 -2.96 -21.21
N VAL A 274 -8.91 -2.95 -20.01
CA VAL A 274 -9.04 -4.02 -19.00
C VAL A 274 -10.48 -4.22 -18.55
N LYS A 275 -11.27 -3.14 -18.49
CA LYS A 275 -12.72 -3.26 -18.27
C LYS A 275 -13.37 -4.22 -19.28
N SER A 276 -12.95 -4.12 -20.54
CA SER A 276 -13.54 -4.85 -21.67
C SER A 276 -12.96 -6.25 -21.81
N THR A 277 -11.64 -6.41 -21.68
CA THR A 277 -10.96 -7.71 -21.84
C THR A 277 -11.08 -8.60 -20.61
N LYS A 278 -11.25 -8.01 -19.42
CA LYS A 278 -11.18 -8.68 -18.12
C LYS A 278 -9.82 -9.33 -17.82
N GLU A 279 -8.78 -8.93 -18.53
CA GLU A 279 -7.41 -9.39 -18.32
C GLU A 279 -6.60 -8.36 -17.55
N ASN A 280 -5.90 -8.77 -16.49
CA ASN A 280 -5.08 -7.85 -15.69
C ASN A 280 -3.91 -7.31 -16.52
N LYS A 281 -3.52 -6.06 -16.27
CA LYS A 281 -2.48 -5.38 -17.06
C LYS A 281 -1.47 -4.65 -16.18
N ILE A 282 -0.19 -4.76 -16.55
CA ILE A 282 0.89 -3.94 -16.01
C ILE A 282 1.14 -2.81 -17.01
N SER A 283 0.76 -1.58 -16.66
CA SER A 283 0.82 -0.46 -17.60
C SER A 283 2.26 -0.16 -18.03
N TYR A 284 3.23 -0.20 -17.12
CA TYR A 284 4.61 0.10 -17.46
C TYR A 284 5.37 -1.03 -18.20
N SER A 285 4.72 -2.14 -18.56
CA SER A 285 5.37 -3.33 -19.15
C SER A 285 6.14 -3.10 -20.45
N ASN A 286 5.79 -2.07 -21.24
CA ASN A 286 6.48 -1.71 -22.48
C ASN A 286 7.47 -0.53 -22.33
N ARG A 287 7.97 -0.32 -21.11
CA ARG A 287 9.02 0.67 -20.82
C ARG A 287 10.28 0.38 -21.63
N LYS A 288 11.03 1.43 -21.96
CA LYS A 288 12.35 1.29 -22.59
C LYS A 288 13.36 0.80 -21.54
N ILE A 289 13.99 -0.35 -21.82
CA ILE A 289 14.96 -1.01 -20.94
C ILE A 289 16.35 -0.92 -21.58
N ASP A 290 17.37 -0.74 -20.74
CA ASP A 290 18.78 -0.85 -21.15
C ASP A 290 19.63 -1.44 -20.01
N LYS A 291 20.62 -2.27 -20.35
CA LYS A 291 21.54 -2.84 -19.37
C LYS A 291 22.38 -1.74 -18.71
N ASP A 292 22.71 -0.70 -19.45
CA ASP A 292 23.47 0.47 -18.98
C ASP A 292 22.56 1.71 -18.94
N ALA A 293 21.47 1.63 -18.17
CA ALA A 293 20.51 2.72 -18.06
C ALA A 293 21.16 4.04 -17.62
N GLU A 294 20.64 5.15 -18.16
CA GLU A 294 21.12 6.50 -17.85
C GLU A 294 20.75 6.93 -16.43
N ILE A 295 19.62 6.44 -15.91
CA ILE A 295 19.03 6.78 -14.62
C ILE A 295 18.71 5.49 -13.85
N THR A 296 18.99 5.47 -12.56
CA THR A 296 18.56 4.42 -11.63
C THR A 296 17.60 5.01 -10.60
N ILE A 297 16.43 4.40 -10.42
CA ILE A 297 15.45 4.78 -9.38
C ILE A 297 15.53 3.75 -8.24
N VAL A 298 15.55 4.22 -6.99
CA VAL A 298 15.47 3.36 -5.80
C VAL A 298 14.20 3.71 -5.03
N GLY A 299 13.35 2.72 -4.76
CA GLY A 299 12.10 2.95 -4.03
C GLY A 299 11.19 1.73 -3.97
N GLU A 300 9.89 2.01 -3.86
CA GLU A 300 8.81 1.02 -3.94
C GLU A 300 8.62 0.56 -5.40
N SER A 301 8.26 -0.70 -5.62
CA SER A 301 8.31 -1.31 -6.95
C SER A 301 7.36 -0.66 -7.96
N ILE A 302 6.06 -0.59 -7.67
CA ILE A 302 5.06 -0.09 -8.62
C ILE A 302 5.25 1.40 -8.89
N MET A 303 5.51 2.20 -7.85
CA MET A 303 5.76 3.63 -7.97
C MET A 303 7.03 3.92 -8.78
N SER A 304 8.12 3.20 -8.49
CA SER A 304 9.39 3.40 -9.19
C SER A 304 9.31 2.99 -10.65
N GLU A 305 8.64 1.88 -10.96
CA GLU A 305 8.41 1.45 -12.36
C GLU A 305 7.52 2.43 -13.13
N SER A 306 6.49 2.95 -12.45
CA SER A 306 5.61 3.96 -13.01
C SER A 306 6.35 5.27 -13.33
N LEU A 307 7.19 5.72 -12.41
CA LEU A 307 8.04 6.89 -12.62
C LEU A 307 9.09 6.64 -13.72
N ALA A 308 9.70 5.45 -13.73
CA ALA A 308 10.64 5.06 -14.77
C ALA A 308 9.98 5.11 -16.15
N TYR A 309 8.73 4.66 -16.27
CA TYR A 309 7.98 4.75 -17.52
C TYR A 309 7.75 6.19 -17.95
N ALA A 310 7.27 7.01 -17.03
CA ALA A 310 6.98 8.41 -17.29
C ALA A 310 8.23 9.17 -17.75
N ILE A 311 9.36 8.99 -17.05
CA ILE A 311 10.66 9.56 -17.44
C ILE A 311 11.11 9.05 -18.81
N SER A 312 11.01 7.74 -19.07
CA SER A 312 11.39 7.17 -20.36
C SER A 312 10.60 7.75 -21.52
N LYS A 313 9.31 8.04 -21.34
CA LYS A 313 8.47 8.62 -22.39
C LYS A 313 8.69 10.13 -22.54
N GLU A 314 8.69 10.88 -21.46
CA GLU A 314 8.72 12.35 -21.51
C GLU A 314 10.14 12.91 -21.75
N LYS A 315 11.19 12.19 -21.32
CA LYS A 315 12.58 12.63 -21.43
C LYS A 315 13.42 11.80 -22.41
N ASN A 316 12.86 10.74 -22.99
CA ASN A 316 13.56 9.79 -23.87
C ASN A 316 14.84 9.20 -23.23
N LYS A 317 14.79 8.92 -21.93
CA LYS A 317 15.90 8.34 -21.14
C LYS A 317 15.67 6.88 -20.85
N THR A 318 16.74 6.10 -20.76
CA THR A 318 16.68 4.73 -20.23
C THR A 318 16.77 4.80 -18.71
N VAL A 319 15.92 4.03 -18.03
CA VAL A 319 15.80 4.05 -16.58
C VAL A 319 15.82 2.61 -16.09
N ASN A 320 16.49 2.30 -14.99
CA ASN A 320 16.35 1.01 -14.30
C ASN A 320 15.85 1.23 -12.88
N VAL A 321 15.18 0.24 -12.32
CA VAL A 321 14.58 0.28 -10.98
C VAL A 321 15.29 -0.69 -10.06
N ILE A 322 15.55 -0.22 -8.84
CA ILE A 322 15.93 -1.04 -7.70
C ILE A 322 14.77 -0.96 -6.69
N SER A 323 13.99 -2.03 -6.62
CA SER A 323 13.00 -2.18 -5.55
C SER A 323 13.72 -2.42 -4.23
N SER A 324 13.65 -1.43 -3.34
CA SER A 324 14.23 -1.48 -2.00
C SER A 324 13.30 -2.06 -0.93
N LEU A 325 12.09 -2.43 -1.35
CA LEU A 325 11.02 -3.02 -0.54
C LEU A 325 10.62 -4.39 -1.10
N GLU A 326 9.93 -5.19 -0.29
CA GLU A 326 9.35 -6.48 -0.70
C GLU A 326 8.42 -6.29 -1.91
N THR A 327 8.58 -7.14 -2.93
CA THR A 327 7.76 -7.12 -4.15
C THR A 327 7.75 -8.48 -4.84
N ASP A 328 6.82 -8.69 -5.77
CA ASP A 328 6.83 -9.84 -6.68
C ASP A 328 7.78 -9.59 -7.86
N GLU A 329 8.63 -10.57 -8.22
CA GLU A 329 9.55 -10.46 -9.36
C GLU A 329 8.84 -10.15 -10.69
N LYS A 330 7.59 -10.61 -10.84
CA LYS A 330 6.77 -10.39 -12.05
C LYS A 330 6.37 -8.92 -12.27
N LEU A 331 6.55 -8.06 -11.27
CA LEU A 331 6.25 -6.63 -11.35
C LEU A 331 7.44 -5.81 -11.84
N LEU A 332 8.62 -6.42 -11.97
CA LEU A 332 9.85 -5.78 -12.45
C LEU A 332 10.16 -6.24 -13.88
N LEU A 333 10.88 -5.41 -14.63
CA LEU A 333 11.28 -5.73 -16.00
C LEU A 333 12.73 -6.23 -16.05
N GLU A 334 13.17 -6.61 -17.25
CA GLU A 334 14.55 -7.06 -17.45
C GLU A 334 15.54 -5.95 -17.06
N GLY A 335 16.54 -6.26 -16.23
CA GLY A 335 17.54 -5.30 -15.78
C GLY A 335 17.22 -4.60 -14.45
N ASP A 336 15.96 -4.58 -14.04
CA ASP A 336 15.53 -4.13 -12.73
C ASP A 336 15.88 -5.17 -11.65
N LYS A 337 15.97 -4.73 -10.39
CA LYS A 337 16.48 -5.57 -9.29
C LYS A 337 15.66 -5.41 -8.02
N ILE A 338 15.58 -6.50 -7.25
CA ILE A 338 15.14 -6.46 -5.85
C ILE A 338 16.39 -6.44 -4.97
N ALA A 339 16.52 -5.41 -4.13
CA ALA A 339 17.61 -5.30 -3.17
C ALA A 339 17.10 -4.61 -1.89
N ILE A 340 16.85 -5.39 -0.84
CA ILE A 340 16.23 -4.89 0.41
C ILE A 340 17.32 -4.47 1.42
N PHE A 341 18.46 -5.16 1.44
CA PHE A 341 19.54 -4.89 2.39
C PHE A 341 20.48 -3.80 1.86
N GLU A 342 21.00 -2.95 2.76
CA GLU A 342 21.92 -1.85 2.43
C GLU A 342 23.09 -2.31 1.54
N ASP A 343 23.78 -3.40 1.92
CA ASP A 343 24.91 -3.96 1.17
C ASP A 343 24.54 -4.38 -0.27
N ASP A 344 23.29 -4.80 -0.50
CA ASP A 344 22.83 -5.26 -1.81
C ASP A 344 22.40 -4.06 -2.66
N ILE A 345 21.81 -3.02 -2.04
CA ILE A 345 21.47 -1.75 -2.69
C ILE A 345 22.77 -1.04 -3.13
N GLU A 346 23.76 -0.90 -2.24
CA GLU A 346 25.04 -0.24 -2.54
C GLU A 346 25.75 -0.92 -3.72
N LYS A 347 25.77 -2.27 -3.76
CA LYS A 347 26.31 -3.03 -4.89
C LYS A 347 25.58 -2.75 -6.20
N CYS A 348 24.25 -2.61 -6.16
CA CYS A 348 23.47 -2.29 -7.34
C CYS A 348 23.71 -0.86 -7.84
N LEU A 349 23.98 0.08 -6.92
CA LEU A 349 24.21 1.49 -7.23
C LEU A 349 25.61 1.81 -7.76
N LYS A 350 26.60 0.92 -7.57
CA LYS A 350 28.03 1.17 -7.85
C LYS A 350 28.35 1.82 -9.20
N ASN A 351 27.61 1.48 -10.26
CA ASN A 351 27.85 1.99 -11.61
C ASN A 351 26.78 3.01 -12.09
N SER A 352 25.88 3.42 -11.19
CA SER A 352 24.78 4.33 -11.55
C SER A 352 25.29 5.77 -11.70
N LYS A 353 25.00 6.39 -12.85
CA LYS A 353 25.44 7.76 -13.16
C LYS A 353 24.48 8.81 -12.60
N THR A 354 23.18 8.62 -12.83
CA THR A 354 22.12 9.43 -12.24
C THR A 354 21.26 8.56 -11.35
N ILE A 355 21.01 9.00 -10.13
CA ILE A 355 20.21 8.27 -9.14
C ILE A 355 19.05 9.15 -8.70
N ILE A 356 17.84 8.58 -8.71
CA ILE A 356 16.63 9.17 -8.14
C ILE A 356 16.23 8.32 -6.95
N ALA A 357 16.28 8.87 -5.75
CA ALA A 357 15.99 8.13 -4.52
C ALA A 357 15.69 9.08 -3.37
N ASP A 358 15.20 8.53 -2.25
CA ASP A 358 15.11 9.27 -1.00
C ASP A 358 16.50 9.81 -0.57
N PRO A 359 16.61 11.06 -0.09
CA PRO A 359 17.88 11.66 0.33
C PRO A 359 18.73 10.80 1.27
N LEU A 360 18.11 9.97 2.11
CA LEU A 360 18.81 9.10 3.04
C LEU A 360 19.59 7.96 2.36
N PHE A 361 19.38 7.71 1.05
CA PHE A 361 20.22 6.81 0.26
C PHE A 361 21.57 7.43 -0.17
N ARG A 362 21.73 8.76 -0.09
CA ARG A 362 22.93 9.46 -0.56
C ARG A 362 24.24 8.90 0.00
N PRO A 363 24.36 8.46 1.27
CA PRO A 363 25.60 7.88 1.78
C PRO A 363 26.08 6.68 0.95
N ILE A 364 25.20 5.80 0.50
CA ILE A 364 25.59 4.57 -0.22
C ILE A 364 25.64 4.73 -1.75
N CYS A 365 25.47 5.96 -2.24
CA CYS A 365 25.59 6.28 -3.66
C CYS A 365 27.06 6.57 -4.05
N PRO A 366 27.47 6.31 -5.31
CA PRO A 366 28.75 6.78 -5.82
C PRO A 366 28.90 8.30 -5.66
N LEU A 367 30.08 8.78 -5.22
CA LEU A 367 30.31 10.20 -4.93
C LEU A 367 30.17 11.09 -6.17
N ASP A 368 30.54 10.57 -7.34
CA ASP A 368 30.49 11.21 -8.65
C ASP A 368 29.13 11.08 -9.35
N SER A 369 28.17 10.37 -8.73
CA SER A 369 26.81 10.27 -9.26
C SER A 369 26.03 11.57 -9.11
N ASN A 370 25.28 11.92 -10.15
CA ASN A 370 24.25 12.95 -10.09
C ASN A 370 23.05 12.42 -9.30
N PHE A 371 22.68 13.07 -8.19
CA PHE A 371 21.61 12.61 -7.32
C PHE A 371 20.44 13.58 -7.33
N ILE A 372 19.26 13.05 -7.64
CA ILE A 372 17.99 13.77 -7.67
C ILE A 372 17.17 13.27 -6.47
N SER A 373 16.85 14.18 -5.57
CA SER A 373 16.03 13.89 -4.39
C SER A 373 14.61 13.51 -4.79
N LEU A 374 14.14 12.37 -4.31
CA LEU A 374 12.74 11.95 -4.34
C LEU A 374 12.41 11.32 -2.98
N PRO A 375 12.01 12.11 -1.97
CA PRO A 375 11.79 11.58 -0.64
C PRO A 375 10.58 10.65 -0.57
N HIS A 376 10.62 9.71 0.36
CA HIS A 376 9.59 8.71 0.64
C HIS A 376 9.24 8.77 2.13
N GLU A 377 7.98 9.07 2.44
CA GLU A 377 7.48 9.23 3.82
C GLU A 377 7.81 8.01 4.70
N ALA A 378 7.65 6.78 4.21
CA ALA A 378 7.98 5.57 4.94
C ALA A 378 9.48 5.33 5.22
N PHE A 379 10.38 6.15 4.66
CA PHE A 379 11.83 5.99 4.82
C PHE A 379 12.46 7.14 5.59
N SER A 380 12.23 8.38 5.12
CA SER A 380 12.77 9.58 5.76
C SER A 380 11.78 10.31 6.66
N GLY A 381 10.53 9.84 6.71
CA GLY A 381 9.48 10.41 7.54
C GLY A 381 9.31 11.89 7.27
N ARG A 382 9.20 12.64 8.37
CA ARG A 382 8.94 14.08 8.35
C ARG A 382 10.14 14.93 7.94
N ILE A 383 11.34 14.36 7.85
CA ILE A 383 12.57 15.13 7.58
C ILE A 383 12.47 15.83 6.22
N TYR A 384 11.90 15.15 5.22
CA TYR A 384 11.79 15.65 3.85
C TYR A 384 10.34 15.67 3.33
N ARG A 385 9.34 15.63 4.21
CA ARG A 385 7.91 15.58 3.83
C ARG A 385 7.51 16.71 2.87
N ASP A 386 7.96 17.94 3.15
CA ASP A 386 7.64 19.13 2.34
C ASP A 386 8.30 19.09 0.94
N GLU A 387 9.28 18.21 0.74
CA GLU A 387 9.97 18.01 -0.54
C GLU A 387 9.35 16.86 -1.37
N ILE A 388 8.39 16.10 -0.83
CA ILE A 388 7.73 15.01 -1.56
C ILE A 388 6.81 15.60 -2.64
N PRO A 389 7.13 15.41 -3.94
CA PRO A 389 6.38 16.07 -5.00
C PRO A 389 5.11 15.30 -5.33
N ASN A 390 3.99 16.01 -5.48
CA ASN A 390 2.81 15.45 -6.14
C ASN A 390 3.00 15.57 -7.65
N ILE A 391 3.33 14.46 -8.32
CA ILE A 391 3.59 14.37 -9.77
C ILE A 391 2.49 13.61 -10.54
N ILE A 392 1.32 13.42 -9.92
CA ILE A 392 0.17 12.76 -10.55
C ILE A 392 -0.35 13.62 -11.70
N ASN A 393 -0.37 13.08 -12.93
CA ASN A 393 -0.80 13.77 -14.15
C ASN A 393 -0.11 15.14 -14.38
N LYS A 394 1.15 15.29 -13.97
CA LYS A 394 1.94 16.51 -14.19
C LYS A 394 3.12 16.22 -15.11
N SER A 395 3.50 17.18 -15.95
CA SER A 395 4.69 17.04 -16.79
C SER A 395 5.94 16.97 -15.93
N LEU A 396 6.82 16.01 -16.23
CA LEU A 396 8.10 15.79 -15.56
C LEU A 396 9.21 16.69 -16.12
#